data_AF-A0A2N2ENZ2-F1
#
_entry.id   AF-A0A2N2ENZ2-F1
#
_cell.length_a   1.000
_cell.length_b   1.000
_cell.length_c   1.000
_cell.angle_alpha   90.00
_cell.angle_beta   90.00
_cell.angle_gamma   90.00
#
_symmetry.space_group_name_H-M   'P 1'
#
loop_
_entity.id
_entity.type
_entity.pdbx_description
1 polymer ?
#
loop_
_entity_poly.entity_id
_entity_poly.type
_entity_poly.pdbx_seq_one_letter_code
_entity_poly.pdbx_strand_id
1 'polypeptide(L)'
;MKKAALLLFPVLALAALGLWVYDNLTAPMGSFFSDGTGWVMALARLAGILGALGVMGQILLMSRASWLAPLTGGLPPVKWHHRAGLAIPLLLLAHPPLVAWHHSLMSGLPFTEQYLAILRWEDVPQAAAGLTLIVAAALLSLDCFRRRLPYALWQRLHLGVYLGLALSVGHQLELGGDLSAELPYFAWAWYGLLAFTAANALWFRLLEPRFRERA
;
A
#
# COMPACT_ATOMS: atom_id res chain seq x y z
N MET A 1 -21.47 -12.12 -13.24
CA MET A 1 -20.49 -12.28 -12.13
C MET A 1 -19.04 -12.00 -12.56
N LYS A 2 -18.47 -12.64 -13.59
CA LYS A 2 -17.05 -12.42 -14.00
C LYS A 2 -16.68 -10.96 -14.34
N LYS A 3 -17.58 -10.20 -14.97
CA LYS A 3 -17.37 -8.78 -15.32
C LYS A 3 -17.36 -7.83 -14.12
N ALA A 4 -18.08 -8.15 -13.05
CA ALA A 4 -18.12 -7.31 -11.85
C ALA A 4 -16.80 -7.38 -11.08
N ALA A 5 -16.24 -8.58 -10.90
CA ALA A 5 -14.94 -8.77 -10.26
C ALA A 5 -13.79 -8.09 -11.02
N LEU A 6 -13.87 -8.08 -12.35
CA LEU A 6 -12.90 -7.39 -13.23
C LEU A 6 -12.81 -5.89 -12.96
N LEU A 7 -13.94 -5.24 -12.67
CA LEU A 7 -14.01 -3.78 -12.53
C LEU A 7 -13.96 -3.33 -11.07
N LEU A 8 -14.24 -4.19 -10.10
CA LEU A 8 -14.40 -3.77 -8.71
C LEU A 8 -13.13 -3.13 -8.14
N PHE A 9 -11.97 -3.77 -8.26
CA PHE A 9 -10.73 -3.19 -7.75
C PHE A 9 -10.33 -1.88 -8.48
N PRO A 10 -10.30 -1.83 -9.84
CA PRO A 10 -10.03 -0.58 -10.54
C PRO A 10 -11.02 0.55 -10.21
N VAL A 11 -12.32 0.25 -10.13
CA VAL A 11 -13.35 1.26 -9.82
C VAL A 11 -13.19 1.78 -8.39
N LEU A 12 -12.98 0.91 -7.41
CA LEU A 12 -12.77 1.34 -6.03
C LEU A 12 -11.44 2.10 -5.86
N ALA A 13 -10.39 1.72 -6.59
CA ALA A 13 -9.12 2.45 -6.58
C ALA A 13 -9.28 3.85 -7.19
N LEU A 14 -10.00 3.97 -8.31
CA LEU A 14 -10.34 5.27 -8.90
C LEU A 14 -11.24 6.10 -8.00
N ALA A 15 -12.20 5.48 -7.31
CA ALA A 15 -13.05 6.16 -6.35
C ALA A 15 -12.24 6.69 -5.15
N ALA A 16 -11.35 5.88 -4.57
CA ALA A 16 -10.46 6.31 -3.49
C ALA A 16 -9.55 7.48 -3.93
N LEU A 17 -8.97 7.41 -5.12
CA LEU A 17 -8.16 8.51 -5.66
C LEU A 17 -8.99 9.76 -5.96
N GLY A 18 -10.20 9.61 -6.50
CA GLY A 18 -11.11 10.72 -6.75
C GLY A 18 -11.59 11.41 -5.47
N LEU A 19 -11.88 10.62 -4.43
CA LEU A 19 -12.22 11.11 -3.11
C LEU A 19 -11.04 11.80 -2.44
N TRP A 20 -9.83 11.22 -2.53
CA TRP A 20 -8.62 11.90 -2.07
C TRP A 20 -8.38 13.22 -2.82
N VAL A 21 -8.62 13.29 -4.14
CA VAL A 21 -8.52 14.54 -4.91
C VAL A 21 -9.57 15.55 -4.40
N TYR A 22 -10.81 15.11 -4.22
CA TYR A 22 -11.87 15.96 -3.68
C TYR A 22 -11.50 16.53 -2.30
N ASP A 23 -11.04 15.68 -1.38
CA ASP A 23 -10.58 16.08 -0.06
C ASP A 23 -9.36 17.00 -0.15
N ASN A 24 -8.39 16.71 -1.02
CA ASN A 24 -7.24 17.57 -1.24
C ASN A 24 -7.62 18.96 -1.78
N LEU A 25 -8.73 19.08 -2.52
CA LEU A 25 -9.20 20.37 -3.05
C LEU A 25 -10.09 21.14 -2.06
N THR A 26 -10.69 20.46 -1.08
CA THR A 26 -11.75 21.02 -0.24
C THR A 26 -11.47 20.98 1.26
N ALA A 27 -10.56 20.13 1.72
CA ALA A 27 -10.31 19.88 3.13
C ALA A 27 -9.10 20.66 3.69
N PRO A 28 -9.11 20.98 5.00
CA PRO A 28 -8.00 21.65 5.68
C PRO A 28 -6.82 20.72 6.06
N MET A 29 -6.92 19.40 5.86
CA MET A 29 -5.87 18.41 6.21
C MET A 29 -4.76 18.30 5.15
N GLY A 30 -4.24 19.45 4.75
CA GLY A 30 -3.29 19.61 3.66
C GLY A 30 -3.99 19.64 2.31
N SER A 31 -3.84 20.76 1.62
CA SER A 31 -4.22 20.95 0.23
C SER A 31 -3.01 21.39 -0.57
N PHE A 32 -2.99 21.08 -1.88
CA PHE A 32 -2.07 21.74 -2.79
C PHE A 32 -2.24 23.27 -2.85
N PHE A 33 -3.39 23.80 -2.40
CA PHE A 33 -3.78 25.18 -2.68
C PHE A 33 -4.18 26.00 -1.43
N SER A 34 -4.34 25.40 -0.25
CA SER A 34 -4.92 26.08 0.93
C SER A 34 -3.94 26.81 1.84
N ASP A 35 -2.64 26.48 1.81
CA ASP A 35 -1.64 26.98 2.78
C ASP A 35 -0.21 26.59 2.40
N GLY A 36 0.78 27.35 2.90
CA GLY A 36 2.19 27.26 2.45
C GLY A 36 2.85 25.89 2.60
N THR A 37 2.38 25.05 3.52
CA THR A 37 2.96 23.73 3.83
C THR A 37 2.00 22.57 3.56
N GLY A 38 0.74 22.85 3.20
CA GLY A 38 -0.31 21.85 2.96
C GLY A 38 0.01 20.90 1.80
N TRP A 39 0.73 21.39 0.79
CA TRP A 39 1.19 20.58 -0.34
C TRP A 39 2.10 19.42 0.08
N VAL A 40 2.89 19.60 1.16
CA VAL A 40 3.78 18.55 1.68
C VAL A 40 2.95 17.39 2.24
N MET A 41 1.92 17.71 3.03
CA MET A 41 1.01 16.70 3.57
C MET A 41 0.18 16.03 2.47
N ALA A 42 -0.27 16.79 1.46
CA ALA A 42 -0.95 16.23 0.30
C ALA A 42 -0.09 15.16 -0.42
N LEU A 43 1.19 15.48 -0.69
CA LEU A 43 2.12 14.50 -1.26
C LEU A 43 2.38 13.31 -0.34
N ALA A 44 2.48 13.54 0.97
CA ALA A 44 2.65 12.48 1.96
C ALA A 44 1.48 11.49 1.92
N ARG A 45 0.24 11.99 1.96
CA ARG A 45 -0.99 11.21 1.87
C ARG A 45 -1.06 10.44 0.54
N LEU A 46 -0.79 11.12 -0.58
CA LEU A 46 -0.80 10.49 -1.90
C LEU A 46 0.22 9.35 -1.99
N ALA A 47 1.44 9.53 -1.46
CA ALA A 47 2.47 8.50 -1.44
C ALA A 47 2.02 7.28 -0.62
N GLY A 48 1.39 7.49 0.55
CA GLY A 48 0.81 6.42 1.36
C GLY A 48 -0.30 5.66 0.65
N ILE A 49 -1.24 6.39 0.03
CA ILE A 49 -2.38 5.82 -0.70
C ILE A 49 -1.92 5.02 -1.93
N LEU A 50 -1.05 5.59 -2.77
CA LEU A 50 -0.53 4.90 -3.95
C LEU A 50 0.35 3.70 -3.56
N GLY A 51 1.12 3.81 -2.48
CA GLY A 51 1.89 2.71 -1.92
C GLY A 51 0.99 1.55 -1.50
N ALA A 52 -0.05 1.83 -0.71
CA ALA A 52 -1.01 0.82 -0.24
C ALA A 52 -1.82 0.20 -1.39
N LEU A 53 -2.34 1.00 -2.32
CA LEU A 53 -3.02 0.52 -3.53
C LEU A 53 -2.09 -0.39 -4.35
N GLY A 54 -0.83 0.00 -4.48
CA GLY A 54 0.20 -0.80 -5.13
C GLY A 54 0.40 -2.15 -4.44
N VAL A 55 0.53 -2.18 -3.12
CA VAL A 55 0.66 -3.43 -2.34
C VAL A 55 -0.57 -4.33 -2.52
N MET A 56 -1.78 -3.78 -2.46
CA MET A 56 -3.00 -4.56 -2.73
C MET A 56 -2.98 -5.15 -4.15
N GLY A 57 -2.55 -4.35 -5.14
CA GLY A 57 -2.32 -4.81 -6.50
C GLY A 57 -1.29 -5.94 -6.60
N GLN A 58 -0.18 -5.88 -5.85
CA GLN A 58 0.82 -6.96 -5.80
C GLN A 58 0.24 -8.27 -5.29
N ILE A 59 -0.58 -8.21 -4.24
CA ILE A 59 -1.27 -9.37 -3.67
C ILE A 59 -2.23 -9.97 -4.70
N LEU A 60 -3.04 -9.13 -5.35
CA LEU A 60 -3.96 -9.57 -6.39
C LEU A 60 -3.23 -10.23 -7.56
N LEU A 61 -2.19 -9.59 -8.12
CA LEU A 61 -1.38 -10.17 -9.21
C LEU A 61 -0.85 -11.57 -8.84
N MET A 62 -0.48 -11.78 -7.58
CA MET A 62 0.05 -13.06 -7.09
C MET A 62 -1.01 -13.97 -6.46
N SER A 63 -2.29 -13.60 -6.48
CA SER A 63 -3.41 -14.45 -6.05
C SER A 63 -3.74 -15.55 -7.06
N ARG A 64 -3.28 -15.38 -8.32
CA ARG A 64 -3.58 -16.25 -9.46
C ARG A 64 -5.08 -16.30 -9.82
N ALA A 65 -5.85 -15.31 -9.39
CA ALA A 65 -7.27 -15.26 -9.70
C ALA A 65 -7.51 -15.21 -11.22
N SER A 66 -8.35 -16.11 -11.72
CA SER A 66 -8.60 -16.26 -13.17
C SER A 66 -9.21 -15.02 -13.82
N TRP A 67 -9.92 -14.19 -13.05
CA TRP A 67 -10.49 -12.94 -13.52
C TRP A 67 -9.43 -11.86 -13.77
N LEU A 68 -8.19 -11.99 -13.31
CA LEU A 68 -7.14 -10.98 -13.57
C LEU A 68 -6.59 -11.06 -14.99
N ALA A 69 -6.73 -12.20 -15.68
CA ALA A 69 -6.08 -12.43 -16.97
C ALA A 69 -6.40 -11.36 -18.04
N PRO A 70 -7.64 -10.86 -18.19
CA PRO A 70 -7.93 -9.78 -19.13
C PRO A 70 -7.28 -8.43 -18.77
N LEU A 71 -6.95 -8.20 -17.49
CA LEU A 71 -6.40 -6.93 -16.99
C LEU A 71 -4.89 -6.82 -17.17
N THR A 72 -4.17 -7.93 -17.34
CA THR A 72 -2.71 -7.90 -17.48
C THR A 72 -2.23 -7.53 -18.88
N GLY A 73 -3.15 -7.32 -19.83
CA GLY A 73 -2.83 -6.92 -21.21
C GLY A 73 -1.99 -7.97 -21.95
N GLY A 74 -2.16 -9.25 -21.62
CA GLY A 74 -1.40 -10.37 -22.21
C GLY A 74 -0.01 -10.58 -21.62
N LEU A 75 0.45 -9.74 -20.69
CA LEU A 75 1.70 -9.98 -19.96
C LEU A 75 1.48 -10.94 -18.77
N PRO A 76 2.47 -11.79 -18.45
CA PRO A 76 2.44 -12.59 -17.23
C PRO A 76 2.33 -11.70 -15.97
N PRO A 77 1.47 -12.05 -14.98
CA PRO A 77 1.34 -11.28 -13.73
C PRO A 77 2.66 -11.02 -13.01
N VAL A 78 3.61 -11.95 -13.11
CA VAL A 78 4.95 -11.80 -12.49
C VAL A 78 5.75 -10.63 -13.05
N LYS A 79 5.56 -10.26 -14.33
CA LYS A 79 6.24 -9.09 -14.92
C LYS A 79 5.69 -7.80 -14.33
N TRP A 80 4.37 -7.71 -14.15
CA TRP A 80 3.73 -6.58 -13.47
C TRP A 80 4.12 -6.51 -11.99
N HIS A 81 4.15 -7.67 -11.32
CA HIS A 81 4.60 -7.78 -9.94
C HIS A 81 6.02 -7.22 -9.79
N HIS A 82 6.96 -7.66 -10.62
CA HIS A 82 8.34 -7.15 -10.59
C HIS A 82 8.41 -5.63 -10.84
N ARG A 83 7.78 -5.12 -11.90
CA ARG A 83 7.83 -3.68 -12.24
C ARG A 83 7.26 -2.80 -11.14
N ALA A 84 6.06 -3.10 -10.67
CA ALA A 84 5.43 -2.32 -9.61
C ALA A 84 6.11 -2.54 -8.25
N GLY A 85 6.68 -3.74 -8.00
CA GLY A 85 7.47 -4.03 -6.81
C GLY A 85 8.76 -3.21 -6.67
N LEU A 86 9.21 -2.54 -7.75
CA LEU A 86 10.30 -1.56 -7.69
C LEU A 86 9.83 -0.14 -7.35
N ALA A 87 8.62 0.24 -7.79
CA ALA A 87 8.07 1.57 -7.57
C ALA A 87 7.39 1.73 -6.20
N ILE A 88 6.68 0.69 -5.75
CA ILE A 88 5.91 0.71 -4.49
C ILE A 88 6.79 1.02 -3.27
N PRO A 89 7.96 0.39 -3.07
CA PRO A 89 8.81 0.70 -1.93
C PRO A 89 9.28 2.15 -1.91
N LEU A 90 9.44 2.81 -3.06
CA LEU A 90 9.82 4.22 -3.13
C LEU A 90 8.72 5.13 -2.60
N LEU A 91 7.46 4.84 -2.94
CA LEU A 91 6.30 5.57 -2.42
C LEU A 91 6.19 5.39 -0.89
N LEU A 92 6.36 4.15 -0.42
CA LEU A 92 6.31 3.85 1.01
C LEU A 92 7.49 4.46 1.79
N LEU A 93 8.67 4.56 1.19
CA LEU A 93 9.84 5.24 1.78
C LEU A 93 9.69 6.77 1.77
N ALA A 94 9.01 7.33 0.76
CA ALA A 94 8.77 8.78 0.68
C ALA A 94 7.73 9.25 1.70
N HIS A 95 6.75 8.41 2.04
CA HIS A 95 5.63 8.78 2.91
C HIS A 95 6.06 9.28 4.31
N PRO A 96 6.78 8.53 5.17
CA PRO A 96 7.09 8.98 6.52
C PRO A 96 7.93 10.27 6.58
N PRO A 97 8.98 10.46 5.76
CA PRO A 97 9.72 11.71 5.70
C PRO A 97 8.85 12.91 5.28
N LEU A 98 7.92 12.74 4.34
CA LEU A 98 7.00 13.82 3.94
C LEU A 98 6.04 14.18 5.08
N VAL A 99 5.50 13.19 5.80
CA VAL A 99 4.67 13.43 7.00
C VAL A 99 5.49 14.22 8.04
N ALA A 100 6.70 13.75 8.37
CA ALA A 100 7.55 14.42 9.35
C ALA A 100 7.96 15.84 8.93
N TRP A 101 8.23 16.07 7.64
CA TRP A 101 8.55 17.39 7.13
C TRP A 101 7.36 18.34 7.27
N HIS A 102 6.15 17.91 6.90
CA HIS A 102 4.97 18.74 7.12
C HIS A 102 4.83 19.10 8.61
N HIS A 103 4.89 18.11 9.51
CA HIS A 103 4.77 18.37 10.94
C HIS A 103 5.88 19.27 11.48
N SER A 104 7.12 19.16 10.97
CA SER A 104 8.23 20.01 11.41
C SER A 104 8.02 21.46 11.01
N LEU A 105 7.44 21.70 9.83
CA LEU A 105 7.08 23.05 9.39
C LEU A 105 5.94 23.65 10.24
N MET A 106 5.01 22.81 10.69
CA MET A 106 3.89 23.24 11.53
C MET A 106 4.30 23.48 12.99
N SER A 107 5.19 22.66 13.55
CA SER A 107 5.62 22.75 14.95
C SER A 107 6.82 23.68 15.15
N GLY A 108 7.57 23.99 14.10
CA GLY A 108 8.83 24.73 14.18
C GLY A 108 10.00 23.90 14.74
N LEU A 109 9.80 22.61 15.02
CA LEU A 109 10.85 21.72 15.50
C LEU A 109 11.82 21.33 14.37
N PRO A 110 13.09 21.04 14.67
CA PRO A 110 14.01 20.45 13.70
C PRO A 110 13.46 19.13 13.13
N PHE A 111 13.65 18.90 11.83
CA PHE A 111 13.15 17.71 11.13
C PHE A 111 13.48 16.40 11.85
N THR A 112 14.73 16.22 12.29
CA THR A 112 15.17 14.99 12.97
C THR A 112 14.44 14.76 14.28
N GLU A 113 14.19 15.82 15.06
CA GLU A 113 13.45 15.74 16.32
C GLU A 113 11.99 15.35 16.05
N GLN A 114 11.35 16.00 15.07
CA GLN A 114 9.98 15.70 14.67
C GLN A 114 9.84 14.26 14.13
N TYR A 115 10.79 13.79 13.32
CA TYR A 115 10.80 12.45 12.76
C TYR A 115 10.92 11.39 13.87
N LEU A 116 11.84 11.59 14.82
CA LEU A 116 12.01 10.70 15.97
C LEU A 116 10.79 10.71 16.90
N ALA A 117 10.09 11.85 17.02
CA ALA A 117 8.85 11.94 17.77
C ALA A 117 7.72 11.11 17.12
N ILE A 118 7.56 11.21 15.79
CA ILE A 118 6.55 10.43 15.03
C ILE A 118 6.82 8.93 15.14
N LEU A 119 8.08 8.49 15.14
CA LEU A 119 8.43 7.08 15.33
C LEU A 119 7.95 6.48 16.67
N ARG A 120 7.54 7.33 17.62
CA ARG A 120 7.03 6.91 18.94
C ARG A 120 5.51 6.99 19.04
N TRP A 121 4.81 7.43 17.99
CA TRP A 121 3.36 7.38 17.96
C TRP A 121 2.88 5.93 18.00
N GLU A 122 1.66 5.73 18.52
CA GLU A 122 1.02 4.42 18.52
C GLU A 122 0.96 3.87 17.09
N ASP A 123 1.14 2.55 16.94
CA ASP A 123 1.22 1.83 15.66
C ASP A 123 2.33 2.19 14.65
N VAL A 124 3.05 3.30 14.82
CA VAL A 124 4.17 3.67 13.92
C VAL A 124 5.37 2.73 14.05
N PRO A 125 5.80 2.25 15.24
CA PRO A 125 6.87 1.25 15.34
C PRO A 125 6.58 -0.03 14.54
N GLN A 126 5.34 -0.52 14.61
CA GLN A 126 4.86 -1.68 13.87
C GLN A 126 4.88 -1.39 12.37
N ALA A 127 4.37 -0.23 11.95
CA ALA A 127 4.44 0.22 10.56
C ALA A 127 5.87 0.29 10.01
N ALA A 128 6.81 0.82 10.81
CA ALA A 128 8.22 0.95 10.44
C ALA A 128 8.89 -0.43 10.30
N ALA A 129 8.58 -1.37 11.19
CA ALA A 129 9.00 -2.77 11.04
C ALA A 129 8.42 -3.39 9.76
N GLY A 130 7.15 -3.12 9.46
CA GLY A 130 6.49 -3.57 8.24
C GLY A 130 7.13 -3.01 6.96
N LEU A 131 7.41 -1.71 6.94
CA LEU A 131 8.13 -1.04 5.86
C LEU A 131 9.52 -1.67 5.65
N THR A 132 10.23 -1.95 6.73
CA THR A 132 11.57 -2.58 6.68
C THR A 132 11.50 -3.95 6.00
N LEU A 133 10.50 -4.78 6.33
CA LEU A 133 10.30 -6.08 5.70
C LEU A 133 9.97 -5.96 4.20
N ILE A 134 9.10 -5.01 3.83
CA ILE A 134 8.74 -4.75 2.42
C ILE A 134 9.96 -4.29 1.61
N VAL A 135 10.73 -3.33 2.14
CA VAL A 135 11.94 -2.82 1.49
C VAL A 135 13.00 -3.91 1.40
N ALA A 136 13.22 -4.70 2.45
CA ALA A 136 14.15 -5.81 2.42
C ALA A 136 13.76 -6.84 1.33
N ALA A 137 12.48 -7.20 1.23
CA ALA A 137 12.00 -8.12 0.21
C ALA A 137 12.20 -7.56 -1.22
N ALA A 138 12.02 -6.26 -1.42
CA ALA A 138 12.28 -5.60 -2.70
C ALA A 138 13.78 -5.61 -3.04
N LEU A 139 14.64 -5.21 -2.09
CA LEU A 139 16.10 -5.18 -2.26
C LEU A 139 16.65 -6.58 -2.58
N LEU A 140 16.24 -7.60 -1.83
CA LEU A 140 16.64 -8.99 -2.06
C LEU A 140 16.15 -9.55 -3.42
N SER A 141 15.17 -8.89 -4.03
CA SER A 141 14.62 -9.26 -5.34
C SER A 141 15.28 -8.51 -6.50
N LEU A 142 16.18 -7.55 -6.24
CA LEU A 142 17.02 -6.93 -7.26
C LEU A 142 18.03 -7.94 -7.80
N ASP A 143 18.36 -7.85 -9.09
CA ASP A 143 19.24 -8.80 -9.78
C ASP A 143 20.59 -8.99 -9.08
N CYS A 144 21.18 -7.93 -8.55
CA CYS A 144 22.48 -7.97 -7.88
C CYS A 144 22.48 -8.82 -6.60
N PHE A 145 21.39 -8.80 -5.83
CA PHE A 145 21.22 -9.60 -4.61
C PHE A 145 20.64 -10.97 -4.94
N ARG A 146 19.61 -11.00 -5.79
CA ARG A 146 18.86 -12.21 -6.13
C ARG A 146 19.77 -13.30 -6.71
N ARG A 147 20.73 -12.96 -7.56
CA ARG A 147 21.68 -13.93 -8.17
C ARG A 147 22.60 -14.59 -7.15
N ARG A 148 22.78 -13.99 -5.97
CA ARG A 148 23.64 -14.49 -4.89
C ARG A 148 22.90 -15.35 -3.85
N LEU A 149 21.57 -15.48 -3.98
CA LEU A 149 20.72 -16.18 -3.02
C LEU A 149 20.14 -17.47 -3.60
N PRO A 150 20.18 -18.59 -2.85
CA PRO A 150 19.42 -19.77 -3.18
C PRO A 150 17.92 -19.44 -3.30
N TYR A 151 17.24 -20.01 -4.29
CA TYR A 151 15.82 -19.74 -4.54
C TYR A 151 14.96 -19.96 -3.29
N ALA A 152 15.17 -21.08 -2.58
CA ALA A 152 14.40 -21.41 -1.37
C ALA A 152 14.62 -20.42 -0.22
N LEU A 153 15.81 -19.80 -0.12
CA LEU A 153 16.07 -18.76 0.88
C LEU A 153 15.40 -17.45 0.47
N TRP A 154 15.60 -17.01 -0.78
CA TRP A 154 14.93 -15.82 -1.31
C TRP A 154 13.41 -15.92 -1.17
N GLN A 155 12.81 -17.06 -1.50
CA GLN A 155 11.37 -17.27 -1.38
C GLN A 155 10.90 -17.11 0.07
N ARG A 156 11.58 -17.72 1.04
CA ARG A 156 11.24 -17.59 2.47
C ARG A 156 11.34 -16.15 2.97
N LEU A 157 12.41 -15.46 2.61
CA LEU A 157 12.60 -14.05 2.98
C LEU A 157 11.55 -13.15 2.32
N HIS A 158 11.25 -13.39 1.05
CA HIS A 158 10.25 -12.63 0.31
C HIS A 158 8.83 -12.85 0.86
N LEU A 159 8.51 -14.03 1.43
CA LEU A 159 7.25 -14.25 2.14
C LEU A 159 7.11 -13.39 3.41
N GLY A 160 8.21 -12.82 3.93
CA GLY A 160 8.19 -11.84 5.02
C GLY A 160 7.34 -10.60 4.71
N VAL A 161 7.04 -10.30 3.44
CA VAL A 161 6.11 -9.21 3.06
C VAL A 161 4.70 -9.39 3.64
N TYR A 162 4.26 -10.62 3.91
CA TYR A 162 2.96 -10.85 4.55
C TYR A 162 2.94 -10.39 6.00
N LEU A 163 4.03 -10.67 6.73
CA LEU A 163 4.20 -10.12 8.06
C LEU A 163 4.33 -8.60 8.00
N GLY A 164 5.07 -8.08 7.01
CA GLY A 164 5.20 -6.64 6.82
C GLY A 164 3.87 -5.94 6.58
N LEU A 165 2.99 -6.54 5.78
CA LEU A 165 1.62 -6.07 5.58
C LEU A 165 0.80 -6.13 6.87
N ALA A 166 0.86 -7.25 7.60
CA ALA A 166 0.10 -7.40 8.85
C ALA A 166 0.49 -6.33 9.88
N LEU A 167 1.79 -6.01 9.97
CA LEU A 167 2.31 -4.97 10.84
C LEU A 167 1.96 -3.55 10.38
N SER A 168 1.63 -3.35 9.10
CA SER A 168 1.35 -2.03 8.55
C SER A 168 -0.14 -1.71 8.37
N VAL A 169 -1.06 -2.65 8.58
CA VAL A 169 -2.49 -2.36 8.42
C VAL A 169 -3.03 -1.52 9.58
N GLY A 170 -2.61 -1.79 10.82
CA GLY A 170 -3.09 -1.07 12.02
C GLY A 170 -2.90 0.44 11.91
N HIS A 171 -1.68 0.88 11.58
CA HIS A 171 -1.36 2.30 11.44
C HIS A 171 -2.24 3.04 10.42
N GLN A 172 -2.71 2.35 9.36
CA GLN A 172 -3.59 3.00 8.38
C GLN A 172 -4.94 3.28 9.01
N LEU A 173 -5.49 2.29 9.72
CA LEU A 173 -6.80 2.38 10.35
C LEU A 173 -6.83 3.41 11.49
N GLU A 174 -5.74 3.54 12.23
CA GLU A 174 -5.64 4.45 13.38
C GLU A 174 -5.23 5.87 12.98
N LEU A 175 -4.23 6.02 12.10
CA LEU A 175 -3.60 7.32 11.79
C LEU A 175 -3.98 7.87 10.41
N GLY A 176 -4.75 7.13 9.62
CA GLY A 176 -5.16 7.55 8.29
C GLY A 176 -6.19 8.68 8.33
N GLY A 177 -5.76 9.92 8.12
CA GLY A 177 -6.65 11.10 8.13
C GLY A 177 -7.80 11.01 7.11
N ASP A 178 -7.57 10.39 5.95
CA ASP A 178 -8.62 10.12 4.95
C ASP A 178 -9.67 9.11 5.44
N LEU A 179 -9.30 8.23 6.37
CA LEU A 179 -10.21 7.21 6.93
C LEU A 179 -11.05 7.75 8.09
N SER A 180 -10.60 8.83 8.73
CA SER A 180 -11.27 9.48 9.87
C SER A 180 -11.99 10.78 9.49
N ALA A 181 -12.10 11.10 8.19
CA ALA A 181 -12.85 12.25 7.70
C ALA A 181 -14.33 12.19 8.13
N GLU A 182 -14.95 13.37 8.30
CA GLU A 182 -16.37 13.49 8.74
C GLU A 182 -17.33 12.72 7.83
N LEU A 183 -17.06 12.73 6.53
CA LEU A 183 -17.79 11.96 5.54
C LEU A 183 -17.06 10.63 5.27
N PRO A 184 -17.68 9.47 5.55
CA PRO A 184 -16.98 8.18 5.54
C PRO A 184 -16.81 7.57 4.13
N TYR A 185 -16.96 8.36 3.06
CA TYR A 185 -16.95 7.84 1.69
C TYR A 185 -15.61 7.21 1.30
N PHE A 186 -14.50 7.87 1.66
CA PHE A 186 -13.16 7.33 1.43
C PHE A 186 -12.98 6.03 2.21
N ALA A 187 -13.36 5.99 3.48
CA ALA A 187 -13.30 4.81 4.32
C ALA A 187 -14.07 3.62 3.74
N TRP A 188 -15.28 3.83 3.22
CA TRP A 188 -16.05 2.75 2.58
C TRP A 188 -15.36 2.18 1.34
N ALA A 189 -14.84 3.05 0.46
CA ALA A 189 -14.07 2.60 -0.69
C ALA A 189 -12.80 1.84 -0.26
N TRP A 190 -12.10 2.34 0.76
CA TRP A 190 -10.87 1.73 1.27
C TRP A 190 -11.09 0.37 1.92
N TYR A 191 -12.11 0.24 2.78
CA TYR A 191 -12.49 -1.04 3.37
C TYR A 191 -12.96 -2.04 2.32
N GLY A 192 -13.66 -1.56 1.27
CA GLY A 192 -13.99 -2.37 0.10
C GLY A 192 -12.76 -2.93 -0.61
N LEU A 193 -11.73 -2.10 -0.83
CA LEU A 193 -10.46 -2.52 -1.43
C LEU A 193 -9.73 -3.56 -0.56
N LEU A 194 -9.63 -3.31 0.74
CA LEU A 194 -9.01 -4.22 1.70
C LEU A 194 -9.73 -5.57 1.75
N ALA A 195 -11.06 -5.55 1.92
CA ALA A 195 -11.88 -6.75 1.97
C ALA A 195 -11.83 -7.53 0.65
N PHE A 196 -11.93 -6.85 -0.50
CA PHE A 196 -11.83 -7.50 -1.80
C PHE A 196 -10.46 -8.15 -2.01
N THR A 197 -9.38 -7.46 -1.65
CA THR A 197 -8.01 -7.98 -1.78
C THR A 197 -7.80 -9.20 -0.88
N ALA A 198 -8.21 -9.11 0.39
CA ALA A 198 -8.11 -10.20 1.36
C ALA A 198 -8.94 -11.42 0.93
N ALA A 199 -10.19 -11.21 0.48
CA ALA A 199 -11.06 -12.28 0.01
C ALA A 199 -10.47 -13.00 -1.21
N ASN A 200 -9.89 -12.27 -2.16
CA ASN A 200 -9.24 -12.86 -3.34
C ASN A 200 -7.98 -13.63 -2.96
N ALA A 201 -7.14 -13.08 -2.09
CA ALA A 201 -5.96 -13.76 -1.58
C ALA A 201 -6.35 -15.06 -0.86
N LEU A 202 -7.35 -15.02 0.02
CA LEU A 202 -7.82 -16.20 0.74
C LEU A 202 -8.39 -17.25 -0.22
N TRP A 203 -9.30 -16.86 -1.11
CA TRP A 203 -9.98 -17.79 -2.01
C TRP A 203 -9.05 -18.40 -3.06
N PHE A 204 -8.47 -17.57 -3.93
CA PHE A 204 -7.73 -18.06 -5.10
C PHE A 204 -6.34 -18.59 -4.75
N ARG A 205 -5.71 -18.09 -3.69
CA ARG A 205 -4.35 -18.51 -3.32
C ARG A 205 -4.32 -19.64 -2.31
N LEU A 206 -5.26 -19.68 -1.36
CA LEU A 206 -5.21 -20.63 -0.24
C LEU A 206 -6.27 -21.73 -0.31
N LEU A 207 -7.51 -21.39 -0.69
CA LEU A 207 -8.63 -22.33 -0.64
C LEU A 207 -8.81 -23.13 -1.94
N GLU A 208 -8.93 -22.46 -3.08
CA GLU A 208 -9.19 -23.10 -4.38
C GLU A 208 -8.17 -24.21 -4.75
N PRO A 209 -6.85 -24.02 -4.57
CA PRO A 209 -5.88 -25.08 -4.88
C PRO A 209 -6.13 -26.35 -4.07
N ARG A 210 -6.48 -26.21 -2.78
CA ARG A 210 -6.74 -27.35 -1.88
C ARG A 210 -7.99 -28.15 -2.26
N PHE A 211 -8.97 -27.51 -2.89
CA PHE A 211 -10.17 -28.19 -3.39
C PHE A 211 -9.90 -28.92 -4.70
N ARG A 212 -9.08 -28.35 -5.59
CA ARG A 212 -8.69 -28.96 -6.85
C ARG A 212 -7.72 -30.14 -6.70
N GLU A 213 -6.88 -30.12 -5.68
CA GLU A 213 -5.96 -31.24 -5.37
C GLU A 213 -6.67 -32.47 -4.78
N ARG A 214 -7.94 -32.33 -4.36
CA ARG A 214 -8.74 -33.39 -3.73
C ARG A 214 -9.80 -34.02 -4.65
N ALA A 215 -9.97 -33.49 -5.86
CA ALA A 215 -10.95 -33.93 -6.85
C ALA A 215 -10.26 -34.69 -7.98
#